data_AF-A0A2P9FD73-F1
#
_entry.id   AF-A0A2P9FD73-F1
#
_cell.length_a   1.000
_cell.length_b   1.000
_cell.length_c   1.000
_cell.angle_alpha   90.00
_cell.angle_beta   90.00
_cell.angle_gamma   90.00
#
_symmetry.space_group_name_H-M   'P 1'
#
loop_
_entity.id
_entity.type
_entity.pdbx_description
1 polymer ?
#
loop_
_entity_poly.entity_id
_entity_poly.type
_entity_poly.pdbx_seq_one_letter_code
_entity_poly.pdbx_strand_id
1 'polypeptide(L)'
;MRRGWARRIMILVMTVQHPEKTPSRKQRLQEKQRRQLAVVDTVDKAEAKVRKAEVELALAVAEAVQMFGTEQSASEGLDMPVETIRRFLGIAKAAAAADQADAEAAAAS
;
A
#
# COMPACT_ATOMS: atom_id res chain seq x y z
N MET A 1 -39.17 -31.55 37.65
CA MET A 1 -38.07 -30.69 37.17
C MET A 1 -37.89 -30.77 35.65
N ARG A 2 -38.88 -30.35 34.84
CA ARG A 2 -38.86 -30.46 33.36
C ARG A 2 -39.07 -29.13 32.62
N ARG A 3 -38.89 -27.97 33.28
CA ARG A 3 -39.13 -26.65 32.68
C ARG A 3 -37.85 -25.89 32.27
N GLY A 4 -36.69 -26.31 32.74
CA GLY A 4 -35.39 -25.68 32.41
C GLY A 4 -34.76 -26.20 31.11
N TRP A 5 -35.04 -27.46 30.76
CA TRP A 5 -34.40 -28.12 29.60
C TRP A 5 -35.01 -27.66 28.26
N ALA A 6 -36.34 -27.50 28.20
CA ALA A 6 -37.02 -26.98 27.01
C ALA A 6 -36.63 -25.53 26.67
N ARG A 7 -36.41 -24.67 27.67
CA ARG A 7 -35.93 -23.29 27.44
C ARG A 7 -34.49 -23.26 26.93
N ARG A 8 -33.62 -24.15 27.41
CA ARG A 8 -32.23 -24.26 26.93
C ARG A 8 -32.16 -24.77 25.49
N ILE A 9 -33.00 -25.76 25.14
CA ILE A 9 -33.10 -26.26 23.76
C ILE A 9 -33.67 -25.20 22.83
N MET A 10 -34.70 -24.45 23.25
CA MET A 10 -35.28 -23.38 22.43
C MET A 10 -34.30 -22.23 22.18
N ILE A 11 -33.47 -21.86 23.18
CA ILE A 11 -32.41 -20.84 23.01
C ILE A 11 -31.31 -21.35 22.07
N LEU A 12 -30.88 -22.62 22.19
CA LEU A 12 -29.86 -23.18 21.31
C LEU A 12 -30.38 -23.37 19.86
N VAL A 13 -31.66 -23.72 19.70
CA VAL A 13 -32.31 -23.85 18.39
C VAL A 13 -32.59 -22.48 17.76
N MET A 14 -32.96 -21.45 18.52
CA MET A 14 -33.09 -20.07 18.01
C MET A 14 -31.74 -19.45 17.62
N THR A 15 -30.61 -19.92 18.17
CA THR A 15 -29.27 -19.48 17.75
C THR A 15 -28.74 -20.22 16.52
N VAL A 16 -29.28 -21.41 16.21
CA VAL A 16 -28.88 -22.22 15.03
C VAL A 16 -29.85 -22.03 13.84
N GLN A 17 -31.10 -21.63 14.09
CA GLN A 17 -32.13 -21.38 13.07
C GLN A 17 -32.35 -19.88 12.75
N HIS A 18 -31.28 -19.12 12.55
CA HIS A 18 -31.36 -17.91 11.73
C HIS A 18 -30.55 -18.04 10.42
N PRO A 19 -30.93 -18.95 9.50
CA PRO A 19 -30.49 -18.89 8.10
C PRO A 19 -31.29 -17.86 7.27
N GLU A 20 -32.30 -17.21 7.85
CA GLU A 20 -33.33 -16.41 7.15
C GLU A 20 -33.38 -14.96 7.68
N LYS A 21 -32.25 -14.26 7.66
CA LYS A 21 -32.28 -12.79 7.66
C LYS A 21 -31.46 -12.34 6.48
N THR A 22 -32.16 -12.03 5.39
CA THR A 22 -31.65 -11.16 4.33
C THR A 22 -30.83 -10.07 5.02
N PRO A 23 -29.53 -9.91 4.70
CA PRO A 23 -28.64 -9.07 5.50
C PRO A 23 -29.29 -7.70 5.65
N SER A 24 -29.48 -7.29 6.91
CA SER A 24 -30.20 -6.06 7.25
C SER A 24 -29.61 -4.90 6.45
N ARG A 25 -30.44 -3.92 6.03
CA ARG A 25 -29.97 -2.73 5.26
C ARG A 25 -28.69 -2.12 5.87
N LYS A 26 -28.55 -2.15 7.20
CA LYS A 26 -27.35 -1.70 7.93
C LYS A 26 -26.10 -2.59 7.70
N GLN A 27 -26.25 -3.92 7.68
CA GLN A 27 -25.15 -4.83 7.36
C GLN A 27 -24.70 -4.70 5.91
N ARG A 28 -25.63 -4.54 4.95
CA ARG A 28 -25.28 -4.31 3.54
C ARG A 28 -24.59 -2.96 3.35
N LEU A 29 -24.98 -1.93 4.11
CA LEU A 29 -24.33 -0.62 4.09
C LEU A 29 -22.92 -0.68 4.70
N GLN A 30 -22.73 -1.38 5.81
CA GLN A 30 -21.41 -1.57 6.43
C GLN A 30 -20.47 -2.42 5.57
N GLU A 31 -20.96 -3.49 4.95
CA GLU A 31 -20.15 -4.24 3.98
C GLU A 31 -19.75 -3.38 2.79
N LYS A 32 -20.65 -2.53 2.27
CA LYS A 32 -20.30 -1.58 1.19
C LYS A 32 -19.27 -0.56 1.63
N GLN A 33 -19.41 0.03 2.83
CA GLN A 33 -18.41 0.96 3.38
C GLN A 33 -17.06 0.27 3.62
N ARG A 34 -17.05 -0.95 4.18
CA ARG A 34 -15.83 -1.73 4.40
C ARG A 34 -15.15 -2.11 3.08
N ARG A 35 -15.91 -2.45 2.04
CA ARG A 35 -15.35 -2.74 0.71
C ARG A 35 -14.81 -1.49 0.03
N GLN A 36 -15.45 -0.33 0.20
CA GLN A 36 -14.93 0.93 -0.35
C GLN A 36 -13.64 1.37 0.35
N LEU A 37 -13.57 1.28 1.68
CA LEU A 37 -12.36 1.65 2.43
C LEU A 37 -11.17 0.74 2.08
N ALA A 38 -11.41 -0.57 1.93
CA ALA A 38 -10.36 -1.52 1.58
C ALA A 38 -9.76 -1.30 0.19
N VAL A 39 -10.55 -0.83 -0.79
CA VAL A 39 -10.04 -0.55 -2.14
C VAL A 39 -9.12 0.67 -2.14
N VAL A 40 -9.46 1.73 -1.39
CA VAL A 40 -8.61 2.91 -1.24
C VAL A 40 -7.28 2.54 -0.58
N ASP A 41 -7.31 1.79 0.53
CA ASP A 41 -6.09 1.31 1.20
C ASP A 41 -5.20 0.47 0.28
N THR A 42 -5.78 -0.33 -0.62
CA THR A 42 -4.99 -1.13 -1.57
C THR A 42 -4.36 -0.29 -2.68
N VAL A 43 -5.05 0.77 -3.15
CA VAL A 43 -4.52 1.70 -4.14
C VAL A 43 -3.40 2.52 -3.52
N ASP A 44 -3.61 3.09 -2.33
CA ASP A 44 -2.59 3.86 -1.63
C ASP A 44 -1.34 3.03 -1.34
N LYS A 45 -1.51 1.76 -0.94
CA LYS A 45 -0.37 0.84 -0.76
C LYS A 45 0.32 0.48 -2.06
N ALA A 46 -0.43 0.36 -3.16
CA ALA A 46 0.17 0.11 -4.48
C ALA A 46 0.95 1.33 -4.96
N GLU A 47 0.39 2.54 -4.83
CA GLU A 47 1.07 3.80 -5.15
C GLU A 47 2.32 4.02 -4.30
N ALA A 48 2.26 3.72 -3.00
CA ALA A 48 3.42 3.79 -2.13
C ALA A 48 4.54 2.83 -2.58
N LYS A 49 4.19 1.61 -3.01
CA LYS A 49 5.15 0.65 -3.55
C LYS A 49 5.73 1.10 -4.89
N VAL A 50 4.91 1.66 -5.77
CA VAL A 50 5.35 2.19 -7.06
C VAL A 50 6.33 3.34 -6.84
N ARG A 51 6.01 4.29 -5.95
CA ARG A 51 6.92 5.40 -5.63
C ARG A 51 8.22 4.90 -5.01
N LYS A 52 8.18 3.89 -4.13
CA LYS A 52 9.38 3.27 -3.58
C LYS A 52 10.23 2.60 -4.67
N ALA A 53 9.60 1.82 -5.55
CA ALA A 53 10.29 1.18 -6.67
C ALA A 53 10.88 2.21 -7.65
N GLU A 54 10.19 3.33 -7.87
CA GLU A 54 10.67 4.44 -8.70
C GLU A 54 11.91 5.10 -8.08
N VAL A 55 11.94 5.28 -6.76
CA VAL A 55 13.13 5.78 -6.03
C VAL A 55 14.28 4.78 -6.08
N GLU A 56 14.02 3.49 -5.83
CA GLU A 56 15.04 2.44 -5.93
C GLU A 56 15.63 2.36 -7.34
N LEU A 57 14.79 2.47 -8.39
CA LEU A 57 15.24 2.57 -9.77
C LEU A 57 16.07 3.84 -10.01
N ALA A 58 15.63 4.98 -9.48
CA ALA A 58 16.35 6.25 -9.60
C ALA A 58 17.76 6.18 -8.99
N LEU A 59 17.88 5.53 -7.83
CA LEU A 59 19.17 5.29 -7.18
C LEU A 59 20.06 4.35 -8.00
N ALA A 60 19.50 3.25 -8.51
CA ALA A 60 20.24 2.33 -9.38
C ALA A 60 20.73 3.02 -10.67
N VAL A 61 19.92 3.89 -11.26
CA VAL A 61 20.33 4.71 -12.41
C VAL A 61 21.43 5.70 -12.01
N ALA A 62 21.35 6.32 -10.84
CA ALA A 62 22.40 7.21 -10.35
C ALA A 62 23.73 6.47 -10.12
N GLU A 63 23.68 5.26 -9.56
CA GLU A 63 24.85 4.38 -9.40
C GLU A 63 25.42 3.97 -10.76
N ALA A 64 24.58 3.62 -11.73
CA ALA A 64 25.00 3.33 -13.08
C ALA A 64 25.71 4.54 -13.72
N VAL A 65 25.16 5.76 -13.59
CA VAL A 65 25.82 6.97 -14.10
C VAL A 65 27.18 7.18 -13.42
N GLN A 66 27.32 6.90 -12.13
CA GLN A 66 28.62 6.95 -11.45
C GLN A 66 29.61 5.90 -11.97
N MET A 67 29.14 4.68 -12.29
CA MET A 67 29.99 3.63 -12.87
C MET A 67 30.40 3.92 -14.33
N PHE A 68 29.49 4.46 -15.14
CA PHE A 68 29.76 4.81 -16.54
C PHE A 68 30.44 6.18 -16.70
N GLY A 69 30.46 7.00 -15.64
CA GLY A 69 31.15 8.29 -15.57
C GLY A 69 30.46 9.47 -16.26
N THR A 70 29.66 9.23 -17.30
CA THR A 70 28.89 10.29 -17.98
C THR A 70 27.44 9.89 -18.22
N GLU A 71 26.54 10.89 -18.30
CA GLU A 71 25.13 10.67 -18.63
C GLU A 71 24.94 10.02 -20.01
N GLN A 72 25.82 10.34 -20.96
CA GLN A 72 25.78 9.81 -22.33
C GLN A 72 26.19 8.32 -22.36
N SER A 73 27.26 7.96 -21.66
CA SER A 73 27.71 6.57 -21.56
C SER A 73 26.72 5.70 -20.79
N ALA A 74 26.06 6.26 -19.77
CA ALA A 74 24.98 5.56 -19.08
C ALA A 74 23.72 5.41 -19.94
N SER A 75 23.42 6.38 -20.81
CA SER A 75 22.33 6.30 -21.78
C SER A 75 22.53 5.15 -22.76
N GLU A 76 23.74 4.98 -23.27
CA GLU A 76 24.11 3.84 -24.12
C GLU A 76 24.13 2.51 -23.35
N GLY A 77 24.67 2.51 -22.12
CA GLY A 77 24.79 1.31 -21.30
C GLY A 77 23.46 0.79 -20.73
N LEU A 78 22.49 1.67 -20.50
CA LEU A 78 21.16 1.33 -20.00
C LEU A 78 20.11 1.22 -21.12
N ASP A 79 20.47 1.55 -22.37
CA ASP A 79 19.55 1.68 -23.49
C ASP A 79 18.35 2.60 -23.16
N MET A 80 18.63 3.73 -22.53
CA MET A 80 17.62 4.70 -22.10
C MET A 80 17.92 6.09 -22.68
N PRO A 81 16.91 6.93 -22.92
CA PRO A 81 17.13 8.33 -23.31
C PRO A 81 17.88 9.09 -22.20
N VAL A 82 18.79 9.98 -22.58
CA VAL A 82 19.49 10.89 -21.64
C VAL A 82 18.51 11.70 -20.80
N GLU A 83 17.38 12.12 -21.39
CA GLU A 83 16.33 12.85 -20.66
C GLU A 83 15.71 12.01 -19.54
N THR A 84 15.54 10.71 -19.79
CA THR A 84 15.03 9.76 -18.79
C THR A 84 16.03 9.60 -17.65
N ILE A 85 17.32 9.50 -17.96
CA ILE A 85 18.38 9.44 -16.95
C ILE A 85 18.41 10.72 -16.10
N ARG A 86 18.35 11.90 -16.72
CA ARG A 86 18.29 13.17 -15.99
C ARG A 86 17.09 13.27 -15.06
N ARG A 87 15.92 12.78 -15.51
CA ARG A 87 14.72 12.72 -14.69
C ARG A 87 14.92 11.82 -13.48
N PHE A 88 15.49 10.62 -13.67
CA PHE A 88 15.80 9.71 -12.56
C PHE A 88 16.85 10.29 -11.60
N LEU A 89 17.89 10.97 -12.10
CA LEU A 89 18.84 11.69 -11.25
C LEU A 89 18.17 12.78 -10.42
N GLY A 90 17.18 13.49 -10.98
CA GLY A 90 16.35 14.45 -10.26
C GLY A 90 15.54 13.80 -9.13
N ILE A 91 14.92 12.65 -9.42
CA ILE A 91 14.14 11.88 -8.43
C ILE A 91 15.06 11.35 -7.32
N ALA A 92 16.23 10.81 -7.66
CA ALA A 92 17.21 10.32 -6.68
C ALA A 92 17.69 11.44 -5.74
N LYS A 93 17.97 12.64 -6.27
CA LYS A 93 18.32 13.81 -5.46
C LYS A 93 17.18 14.25 -4.54
N ALA A 94 15.95 14.26 -5.04
CA ALA A 94 14.79 14.60 -4.23
C ALA A 94 14.53 13.58 -3.12
N ALA A 95 14.72 12.29 -3.41
CA ALA A 95 14.60 11.22 -2.42
C ALA A 95 15.68 11.32 -1.33
N ALA A 96 16.94 11.58 -1.71
CA ALA A 96 18.02 11.78 -0.74
C ALA A 96 17.77 12.98 0.19
N ALA A 97 17.16 14.06 -0.33
CA ALA A 97 16.78 15.21 0.48
C ALA A 97 15.60 14.90 1.42
N ALA A 98 14.64 14.10 0.98
CA ALA A 98 13.51 13.66 1.81
C ALA A 98 13.98 12.74 2.96
N ASP A 99 14.85 11.77 2.67
CA ASP A 99 15.43 10.89 3.69
C ASP A 99 16.25 11.66 4.74
N GLN A 100 16.96 12.72 4.33
CA GLN A 100 17.65 13.61 5.28
C GLN A 100 16.67 14.35 6.20
N ALA A 101 15.55 14.85 5.66
CA ALA A 101 14.53 15.52 6.45
C ALA A 101 13.83 14.56 7.44
N ASP A 102 13.55 13.33 7.02
CA ASP A 102 12.99 12.29 7.90
C ASP A 102 13.99 11.86 8.98
N ALA A 103 15.28 11.73 8.65
CA ALA A 103 16.33 11.42 9.62
C ALA A 103 16.53 12.56 10.65
N GLU A 104 16.47 13.82 10.20
CA GLU A 104 16.57 14.99 11.07
C GLU A 104 15.35 15.13 11.99
N ALA A 105 14.15 14.83 11.50
CA ALA A 105 12.93 14.78 12.32
C ALA A 105 12.97 13.65 13.37
N ALA A 106 13.53 12.49 13.03
CA ALA A 106 13.70 11.37 13.95
C ALA A 106 14.78 11.63 15.02
N ALA A 107 15.82 12.40 14.69
CA ALA A 107 16.89 12.78 15.63
C ALA A 107 16.50 13.91 16.60
N ALA A 108 15.45 14.69 16.26
CA ALA A 108 14.92 15.77 17.09
C ALA A 108 13.82 15.33 18.08
N SER A 109 13.48 14.04 18.11
CA SER A 109 12.50 13.41 19.02
C SER A 109 13.19 12.64 20.14
#